data_AF-A0AAU7RRB6-F1
#
_entry.id   AF-A0AAU7RRB6-F1
#
_cell.length_a   1.000
_cell.length_b   1.000
_cell.length_c   1.000
_cell.angle_alpha   90.00
_cell.angle_beta   90.00
_cell.angle_gamma   90.00
#
_symmetry.space_group_name_H-M   'P 1'
#
loop_
_entity.id
_entity.type
_entity.pdbx_description
1 polymer ?
#
loop_
_entity_poly.entity_id
_entity_poly.type
_entity_poly.pdbx_seq_one_letter_code
_entity_poly.pdbx_strand_id
1 'polypeptide(L)'
;MPLELSASQALGLWHGVTLAQVRREDHDLTLRQTAILLQIYLVPPPHTVRGLAATLGVTKPVITRALDTMGLMGLVDRVRDDRDRRNVIIKRTVTGALYLEKLGDLVIEHGRKL
;
A
#
# COMPACT_ATOMS: atom_id res chain seq x y z
N MET A 1 3.30 -0.33 -24.37
CA MET A 1 3.01 -1.73 -24.76
C MET A 1 2.64 -2.48 -23.50
N PRO A 2 1.53 -3.24 -23.46
CA PRO A 2 1.19 -4.04 -22.28
C PRO A 2 2.29 -5.08 -22.01
N LEU A 3 2.53 -5.34 -20.74
CA LEU A 3 3.45 -6.41 -20.32
C LEU A 3 2.67 -7.73 -20.37
N GLU A 4 2.92 -8.56 -21.37
CA GLU A 4 2.32 -9.89 -21.50
C GLU A 4 3.15 -10.90 -20.68
N LEU A 5 2.61 -11.34 -19.53
CA LEU A 5 3.22 -12.38 -18.69
C LEU A 5 2.38 -13.65 -18.76
N SER A 6 3.06 -14.80 -18.91
CA SER A 6 2.40 -16.09 -18.61
C SER A 6 2.04 -16.16 -17.12
N ALA A 7 1.05 -16.99 -16.77
CA ALA A 7 0.67 -17.19 -15.37
C ALA A 7 1.85 -17.61 -14.48
N SER A 8 2.76 -18.45 -15.00
CA SER A 8 3.95 -18.88 -14.28
C SER A 8 4.94 -17.73 -14.05
N GLN A 9 5.17 -16.87 -15.05
CA GLN A 9 6.01 -15.67 -14.88
C GLN A 9 5.41 -14.69 -13.88
N ALA A 10 4.10 -14.46 -13.93
CA ALA A 10 3.41 -13.57 -12.98
C ALA A 10 3.51 -14.09 -11.53
N LEU A 11 3.28 -15.39 -11.32
CA LEU A 11 3.42 -16.01 -10.00
C LEU A 11 4.89 -16.05 -9.53
N GLY A 12 5.83 -16.31 -10.43
CA GLY A 12 7.26 -16.29 -10.14
C GLY A 12 7.73 -14.91 -9.68
N LEU A 13 7.29 -13.85 -10.37
CA LEU A 13 7.53 -12.46 -9.99
C LEU A 13 6.97 -12.17 -8.59
N TRP A 14 5.68 -12.47 -8.38
CA TRP A 14 5.01 -12.21 -7.11
C TRP A 14 5.65 -12.96 -5.95
N HIS A 15 6.00 -14.23 -6.15
CA HIS A 15 6.71 -15.04 -5.17
C HIS A 15 8.08 -14.45 -4.81
N GLY A 16 8.89 -14.05 -5.81
CA GLY A 16 10.20 -13.45 -5.56
C GLY A 16 10.10 -12.15 -4.76
N VAL A 17 9.21 -11.25 -5.19
CA VAL A 17 8.99 -9.95 -4.56
C VAL A 17 8.48 -10.09 -3.12
N THR A 18 7.52 -10.98 -2.87
CA THR A 18 6.97 -11.20 -1.52
C THR A 18 7.99 -11.84 -0.58
N LEU A 19 8.76 -12.82 -1.06
CA LEU A 19 9.83 -13.44 -0.29
C LEU A 19 10.94 -12.44 0.07
N ALA A 20 11.32 -11.57 -0.87
CA ALA A 20 12.31 -10.53 -0.65
C ALA A 20 11.83 -9.48 0.36
N GLN A 21 10.55 -9.07 0.29
CA GLN A 21 9.96 -8.16 1.27
C GLN A 21 10.03 -8.71 2.70
N VAL A 22 9.59 -9.96 2.91
CA VAL A 22 9.61 -10.60 4.25
C VAL A 22 11.03 -10.75 4.81
N ARG A 23 12.02 -10.91 3.94
CA ARG A 23 13.44 -11.06 4.35
C ARG A 23 14.14 -9.73 4.65
N ARG A 24 13.59 -8.60 4.21
CA ARG A 24 14.16 -7.28 4.52
C ARG A 24 13.77 -6.88 5.95
N GLU A 25 14.68 -6.23 6.67
CA GLU A 25 14.43 -5.66 8.00
C GLU A 25 13.55 -4.37 7.97
N ASP A 26 12.64 -4.27 7.00
CA ASP A 26 11.64 -3.19 6.93
C ASP A 26 10.32 -3.67 7.59
N HIS A 27 9.29 -2.81 7.62
CA HIS A 27 7.99 -3.17 8.21
C HIS A 27 7.32 -4.34 7.46
N ASP A 28 6.97 -5.40 8.19
CA ASP A 28 6.19 -6.53 7.66
C ASP A 28 4.71 -6.14 7.50
N LEU A 29 4.39 -5.56 6.34
CA LEU A 29 3.04 -5.15 6.02
C LEU A 29 2.18 -6.36 5.61
N THR A 30 1.03 -6.50 6.25
CA THR A 30 0.00 -7.44 5.78
C THR A 30 -0.44 -7.07 4.37
N LEU A 31 -0.90 -8.06 3.57
CA LEU A 31 -1.43 -7.83 2.22
C LEU A 31 -2.45 -6.68 2.16
N ARG A 32 -3.26 -6.54 3.21
CA ARG A 32 -4.23 -5.45 3.33
C ARG A 32 -3.58 -4.07 3.50
N GLN A 33 -2.57 -3.96 4.36
CA GLN A 33 -1.84 -2.70 4.54
C GLN A 33 -1.09 -2.33 3.26
N THR A 34 -0.48 -3.31 2.58
CA THR A 34 0.14 -3.12 1.27
C THR A 34 -0.86 -2.62 0.24
N ALA A 35 -2.06 -3.22 0.16
CA ALA A 35 -3.13 -2.78 -0.74
C ALA A 35 -3.61 -1.35 -0.42
N ILE A 36 -3.76 -1.00 0.86
CA ILE A 36 -4.12 0.36 1.29
C ILE A 36 -3.03 1.36 0.87
N LEU A 37 -1.76 1.04 1.11
CA LEU A 37 -0.64 1.91 0.78
C LEU A 37 -0.57 2.14 -0.74
N LEU A 38 -0.65 1.07 -1.54
CA LEU A 38 -0.69 1.18 -3.00
C LEU A 38 -1.88 2.02 -3.48
N GLN A 39 -3.08 1.81 -2.92
CA GLN A 39 -4.26 2.62 -3.27
C GLN A 39 -4.06 4.11 -3.00
N ILE A 40 -3.43 4.46 -1.87
CA ILE A 40 -3.17 5.86 -1.49
C ILE A 40 -2.17 6.54 -2.45
N TYR A 41 -1.21 5.80 -3.00
CA TYR A 41 -0.15 6.37 -3.83
C TYR A 41 -0.43 6.31 -5.33
N LEU A 42 -1.13 5.27 -5.79
CA LEU A 42 -1.37 5.03 -7.22
C LEU A 42 -2.69 5.60 -7.72
N VAL A 43 -3.65 5.88 -6.82
CA VAL A 43 -4.94 6.46 -7.19
C VAL A 43 -5.02 7.91 -6.71
N PRO A 44 -5.68 8.83 -7.45
CA PRO A 44 -5.80 10.23 -7.05
C PRO A 44 -6.51 10.42 -5.69
N PRO A 45 -6.09 11.42 -4.88
CA PRO A 45 -6.77 11.81 -3.64
C PRO A 45 -8.12 12.53 -3.90
N PRO A 46 -8.99 12.73 -2.89
CA PRO A 46 -8.79 12.44 -1.46
C PRO A 46 -9.11 11.00 -1.07
N HIS A 47 -8.29 10.43 -0.19
CA HIS A 47 -8.56 9.13 0.43
C HIS A 47 -9.20 9.33 1.81
N THR A 48 -10.25 8.57 2.09
CA THR A 48 -10.93 8.57 3.39
C THR A 48 -11.08 7.16 3.91
N VAL A 49 -11.29 6.98 5.21
CA VAL A 49 -11.57 5.65 5.80
C VAL A 49 -12.76 4.98 5.12
N ARG A 50 -13.82 5.75 4.82
CA ARG A 50 -15.02 5.24 4.14
C ARG A 50 -14.70 4.80 2.70
N GLY A 51 -13.95 5.62 1.95
CA GLY A 51 -13.57 5.30 0.58
C GLY A 51 -12.71 4.05 0.50
N LEU A 52 -11.67 3.95 1.34
CA LEU A 52 -10.80 2.77 1.41
C LEU A 52 -11.58 1.51 1.79
N ALA A 53 -12.53 1.61 2.73
CA ALA A 53 -13.37 0.48 3.14
C ALA A 53 -14.21 -0.04 1.97
N ALA A 54 -14.80 0.88 1.18
CA ALA A 54 -15.55 0.53 -0.02
C ALA A 54 -14.66 -0.11 -1.09
N THR A 55 -13.49 0.48 -1.37
CA THR A 55 -12.54 -0.06 -2.37
C THR A 55 -12.06 -1.47 -2.02
N LEU A 56 -11.78 -1.75 -0.75
CA LEU A 56 -11.28 -3.05 -0.31
C LEU A 56 -12.39 -4.06 0.07
N GLY A 57 -13.67 -3.67 -0.02
CA GLY A 57 -14.80 -4.55 0.32
C GLY A 57 -14.84 -4.97 1.79
N VAL A 58 -14.39 -4.11 2.71
CA VAL A 58 -14.32 -4.40 4.16
C VAL A 58 -15.03 -3.34 5.00
N THR A 59 -15.25 -3.63 6.28
CA THR A 59 -15.87 -2.66 7.20
C THR A 59 -14.88 -1.57 7.61
N LYS A 60 -15.40 -0.38 7.98
CA LYS A 60 -14.56 0.76 8.42
C LYS A 60 -13.59 0.40 9.56
N PRO A 61 -13.98 -0.35 10.62
CA PRO A 61 -13.05 -0.71 11.70
C PRO A 61 -11.83 -1.50 11.20
N VAL A 62 -11.95 -2.27 10.13
CA VAL A 62 -10.81 -2.99 9.53
C VAL A 62 -9.80 -1.99 8.94
N ILE A 63 -10.29 -0.98 8.22
CA ILE A 63 -9.44 0.09 7.67
C ILE A 63 -8.84 0.94 8.78
N THR A 64 -9.64 1.33 9.79
CA THR A 64 -9.14 2.13 10.91
C THR A 64 -7.97 1.45 11.61
N ARG A 65 -8.11 0.15 11.96
CA ARG A 65 -7.02 -0.61 12.59
C ARG A 65 -5.77 -0.71 11.72
N ALA A 66 -5.94 -0.93 10.41
CA ALA A 66 -4.80 -0.96 9.50
C ALA A 66 -4.07 0.39 9.46
N LEU A 67 -4.82 1.49 9.38
CA LEU A 67 -4.28 2.85 9.36
C LEU A 67 -3.69 3.27 10.71
N ASP A 68 -4.18 2.74 11.84
CA ASP A 68 -3.56 2.91 13.16
C ASP A 68 -2.14 2.36 13.16
N THR A 69 -1.98 1.09 12.76
CA THR A 69 -0.65 0.45 12.67
C THR A 69 0.25 1.16 11.66
N MET A 70 -0.25 1.47 10.47
CA MET A 70 0.55 2.17 9.43
C MET A 70 0.95 3.58 9.85
N GLY A 71 0.12 4.28 10.63
CA GLY A 71 0.45 5.58 11.19
C GLY A 71 1.56 5.50 12.24
N LEU A 72 1.57 4.46 13.07
CA LEU A 72 2.68 4.21 14.02
C LEU A 72 4.00 3.92 13.31
N MET A 73 3.95 3.34 12.10
CA MET A 73 5.10 3.13 11.21
C MET A 73 5.48 4.39 10.41
N GLY A 74 4.73 5.50 10.54
CA GLY A 74 4.95 6.74 9.79
C GLY A 74 4.64 6.64 8.29
N LEU A 75 3.99 5.59 7.82
CA LEU A 75 3.73 5.35 6.39
C LEU A 75 2.57 6.19 5.82
N VAL A 76 1.67 6.64 6.69
CA VAL A 76 0.50 7.45 6.35
C VAL A 76 0.17 8.42 7.47
N ASP A 77 -0.40 9.57 7.11
CA ASP A 77 -0.91 10.56 8.06
C ASP A 77 -2.43 10.67 8.00
N ARG A 78 -3.03 11.08 9.13
CA ARG A 78 -4.48 11.24 9.27
C ARG A 78 -4.80 12.66 9.68
N VAL A 79 -5.54 13.36 8.82
CA VAL A 79 -5.94 14.76 9.05
C VAL A 79 -7.46 14.84 9.01
N ARG A 80 -8.05 15.50 10.01
CA ARG A 80 -9.49 15.81 9.95
C ARG A 80 -9.74 16.82 8.85
N ASP A 81 -10.80 16.61 8.09
CA ASP A 81 -11.21 17.57 7.06
C ASP A 81 -11.68 18.87 7.74
N ASP A 82 -11.14 20.00 7.29
CA ASP A 82 -11.48 21.32 7.83
C ASP A 82 -12.92 21.72 7.54
N ARG A 83 -13.53 21.16 6.47
CA ARG A 83 -14.92 21.44 6.07
C ARG A 83 -15.94 20.57 6.81
N ASP A 84 -15.57 19.32 7.14
CA ASP A 84 -16.36 18.42 7.98
C ASP A 84 -15.44 17.60 8.88
N ARG A 85 -15.33 18.00 10.16
CA ARG A 85 -14.44 17.34 11.14
C ARG A 85 -14.80 15.88 11.46
N ARG A 86 -15.91 15.36 10.93
CA ARG A 86 -16.29 13.94 10.98
C ARG A 86 -15.61 13.12 9.88
N ASN A 87 -15.09 13.78 8.85
CA ASN A 87 -14.33 13.17 7.79
C ASN A 87 -12.83 13.18 8.14
N VAL A 88 -12.17 12.06 7.88
CA VAL A 88 -10.73 11.90 8.10
C VAL A 88 -10.10 11.56 6.76
N ILE A 89 -9.22 12.46 6.32
CA ILE A 89 -8.44 12.34 5.09
C ILE A 89 -7.12 11.66 5.42
N ILE A 90 -6.76 10.69 4.59
CA ILE A 90 -5.49 9.97 4.68
C ILE A 90 -4.50 10.62 3.72
N LYS A 91 -3.34 11.02 4.23
CA LYS A 91 -2.28 11.70 3.48
C LYS A 91 -1.06 10.79 3.32
N ARG A 92 -0.36 11.00 2.20
CA ARG A 92 0.96 10.42 1.92
C ARG A 92 2.00 11.05 2.84
N THR A 93 3.03 10.29 3.19
CA THR A 93 4.18 10.73 3.98
C THR A 93 5.47 10.48 3.20
N VAL A 94 6.57 11.12 3.60
CA VAL A 94 7.88 10.85 2.98
C VAL A 94 8.30 9.40 3.21
N THR A 95 8.14 8.89 4.44
CA THR A 95 8.46 7.50 4.79
C THR A 95 7.66 6.50 3.94
N GLY A 96 6.36 6.74 3.74
CA GLY A 96 5.55 5.88 2.89
C GLY A 96 5.96 5.91 1.41
N ALA A 97 6.40 7.07 0.91
CA ALA A 97 6.93 7.20 -0.45
C ALA A 97 8.22 6.38 -0.62
N LEU A 98 9.16 6.52 0.31
CA LEU A 98 10.42 5.77 0.31
C LEU A 98 10.19 4.26 0.43
N TYR A 99 9.21 3.83 1.24
CA TYR A 99 8.83 2.42 1.32
C TYR A 99 8.38 1.89 -0.05
N LEU A 100 7.50 2.62 -0.75
CA LEU A 100 7.00 2.20 -2.06
C LEU A 100 8.06 2.26 -3.16
N GLU A 101 8.99 3.20 -3.08
CA GLU A 101 10.15 3.26 -3.99
C GLU A 101 10.98 1.99 -3.87
N LYS A 102 11.39 1.62 -2.64
CA LYS A 102 12.11 0.35 -2.37
C LYS A 102 11.34 -0.88 -2.83
N LEU A 103 10.02 -0.88 -2.70
CA LEU A 103 9.15 -1.95 -3.19
C LEU A 103 9.16 -2.01 -4.72
N GLY A 104 9.07 -0.86 -5.39
CA GLY A 104 9.17 -0.74 -6.84
C GLY A 104 10.50 -1.29 -7.36
N ASP A 105 11.61 -0.94 -6.70
CA ASP A 105 12.94 -1.45 -7.03
C ASP A 105 13.01 -2.98 -6.94
N LEU A 106 12.43 -3.58 -5.90
CA LEU A 106 12.33 -5.04 -5.78
C LEU A 106 11.53 -5.67 -6.92
N VAL A 107 10.39 -5.07 -7.27
CA VAL A 107 9.56 -5.55 -8.39
C VAL A 107 10.35 -5.48 -9.70
N ILE A 108 11.09 -4.41 -9.94
CA ILE A 108 11.94 -4.26 -11.14
C ILE A 108 13.09 -5.28 -11.13
N GLU A 109 13.77 -5.46 -9.99
CA GLU A 109 14.88 -6.40 -9.86
C GLU A 109 14.45 -7.84 -10.17
N HIS A 110 13.31 -8.28 -9.61
CA HIS A 110 12.75 -9.59 -9.90
C HIS A 110 12.17 -9.69 -11.31
N GLY A 111 11.58 -8.61 -11.82
CA GLY A 111 11.03 -8.55 -13.18
C GLY A 111 12.10 -8.70 -14.27
N ARG A 112 13.34 -8.23 -14.03
CA ARG A 112 14.48 -8.43 -14.94
C ARG A 112 14.95 -9.89 -15.06
N LYS A 113 14.50 -10.77 -14.17
CA LYS A 113 14.85 -12.20 -14.15
C LYS A 113 13.80 -13.08 -14.87
N LEU A 114 12.70 -12.47 -15.34
CA LEU A 114 11.63 -13.12 -16.12
C LEU A 114 11.97 -13.19 -17.61
#